data_AF-A0A7X3L559-F1
#
_entry.id   AF-A0A7X3L559-F1
#
_cell.length_a   1.000
_cell.length_b   1.000
_cell.length_c   1.000
_cell.angle_alpha   90.00
_cell.angle_beta   90.00
_cell.angle_gamma   90.00
#
_symmetry.space_group_name_H-M   'P 1'
#
loop_
_entity.id
_entity.type
_entity.pdbx_description
1 polymer ?
#
loop_
_entity_poly.entity_id
_entity_poly.type
_entity_poly.pdbx_seq_one_letter_code
_entity_poly.pdbx_strand_id
1 'polypeptide(L)' 'MTSPEDRNNADRHWSLESLNKAYQQGYMAGLTGQPLHQQPYPAEVLAAAWEAGWDDGNEQFEQHKRRSA' A
#
# COMPACT_ATOMS: atom_id res chain seq x y z
N MET A 1 10.26 25.82 -11.64
CA MET A 1 8.80 25.56 -11.66
C MET A 1 8.58 24.26 -12.40
N THR A 2 8.11 23.20 -11.73
CA THR A 2 7.61 22.00 -12.42
C THR A 2 6.22 22.30 -12.95
N SER A 3 5.98 21.97 -14.22
CA SER A 3 4.70 22.25 -14.90
C SER A 3 3.58 21.41 -14.25
N PRO A 4 2.33 21.90 -14.12
CA PRO A 4 1.22 21.09 -13.60
C PRO A 4 0.97 19.81 -14.43
N GLU A 5 1.46 19.76 -15.66
CA GLU A 5 1.40 18.60 -16.55
C GLU A 5 2.34 17.45 -16.12
N ASP A 6 3.45 17.74 -15.44
CA ASP A 6 4.38 16.71 -14.92
C ASP A 6 3.74 15.86 -13.80
N ARG A 7 2.92 16.51 -12.95
CA ARG A 7 2.17 15.82 -11.88
C ARG A 7 1.16 14.83 -12.49
N ASN A 8 0.47 15.28 -13.53
CA ASN A 8 -0.53 14.48 -14.26
C ASN A 8 0.06 13.27 -15.00
N ASN A 9 1.37 13.25 -15.26
CA ASN A 9 2.03 12.11 -15.90
C ASN A 9 2.39 11.04 -14.87
N ALA A 10 2.82 11.41 -13.66
CA ALA A 10 3.09 10.46 -12.57
C ALA A 10 1.85 9.65 -12.18
N ASP A 11 0.65 10.26 -12.22
CA ASP A 11 -0.64 9.61 -11.95
C ASP A 11 -1.09 8.65 -13.06
N ARG A 12 -0.39 8.56 -14.20
CA ARG A 12 -0.74 7.69 -15.34
C ARG A 12 0.03 6.38 -15.42
N HIS A 13 0.95 6.09 -14.49
CA HIS A 13 1.75 4.85 -14.49
C HIS A 13 1.19 3.75 -13.58
N TRP A 14 -0.13 3.63 -13.46
CA TRP A 14 -0.75 2.48 -12.80
C TRP A 14 -1.46 1.59 -13.81
N SER A 15 -1.23 0.29 -13.66
CA SER A 15 -1.97 -0.80 -14.28
C SER A 15 -2.62 -1.66 -13.20
N LEU A 16 -3.62 -2.47 -13.57
CA LEU A 16 -4.21 -3.45 -12.65
C LEU A 16 -3.13 -4.35 -12.02
N GLU A 17 -2.12 -4.75 -12.79
CA GLU A 17 -1.00 -5.55 -12.29
C GLU A 17 -0.21 -4.80 -11.21
N SER A 18 0.14 -3.53 -11.44
CA SER A 18 0.86 -2.73 -10.45
C SER A 18 0.03 -2.45 -9.18
N LEU A 19 -1.29 -2.27 -9.32
CA LEU A 19 -2.20 -2.11 -8.18
C LEU A 19 -2.28 -3.41 -7.36
N ASN A 20 -2.46 -4.55 -8.03
CA ASN A 20 -2.46 -5.85 -7.35
C ASN A 20 -1.12 -6.10 -6.64
N LYS A 21 0.00 -5.73 -7.26
CA LYS A 21 1.32 -5.86 -6.63
C LYS A 21 1.46 -4.95 -5.42
N ALA A 22 1.00 -3.71 -5.50
CA ALA A 22 1.01 -2.76 -4.38
C ALA A 22 0.19 -3.30 -3.22
N TYR A 23 -1.03 -3.74 -3.48
CA TYR A 23 -1.90 -4.36 -2.48
C TYR A 23 -1.26 -5.59 -1.83
N GLN A 24 -0.72 -6.53 -2.62
CA GLN A 24 -0.08 -7.73 -2.09
C GLN A 24 1.13 -7.42 -1.19
N GLN A 25 1.92 -6.41 -1.55
CA GLN A 25 3.04 -5.96 -0.72
C GLN A 25 2.56 -5.33 0.58
N GLY A 26 1.53 -4.49 0.52
CA GLY A 26 0.90 -3.91 1.71
C GLY A 26 0.39 -4.97 2.66
N TYR A 27 -0.34 -5.95 2.12
CA TYR A 27 -0.87 -7.08 2.88
C TYR A 27 0.20 -7.87 3.62
N MET A 28 1.33 -8.16 2.97
CA MET A 28 2.47 -8.81 3.64
C MET A 28 3.12 -7.94 4.71
N ALA A 29 3.22 -6.62 4.49
CA ALA A 29 3.73 -5.69 5.47
C ALA A 29 2.83 -5.63 6.71
N GLY A 30 1.51 -5.51 6.52
CA GLY A 30 0.52 -5.53 7.60
C GLY A 30 0.52 -6.84 8.38
N LEU A 31 0.56 -7.98 7.69
CA LEU A 31 0.62 -9.31 8.32
C LEU A 31 1.85 -9.52 9.21
N THR A 32 2.95 -8.82 8.93
CA THR A 32 4.19 -8.91 9.69
C THR A 32 4.38 -7.79 10.71
N GLY A 33 3.37 -6.93 10.89
CA GLY A 33 3.40 -5.82 11.84
C GLY A 33 4.37 -4.70 11.44
N GLN A 34 4.72 -4.59 10.16
CA GLN A 34 5.54 -3.48 9.67
C GLN A 34 4.77 -2.16 9.73
N PRO A 35 5.43 -1.00 9.86
CA PRO A 35 4.74 0.30 9.92
C PRO A 35 4.12 0.71 8.59
N LEU A 36 2.91 1.29 8.65
CA LEU A 36 2.19 1.83 7.47
C LEU A 36 3.01 2.87 6.68
N HIS A 37 3.81 3.70 7.34
CA HIS A 37 4.58 4.77 6.68
C HIS A 37 5.75 4.28 5.81
N GLN A 38 6.02 2.97 5.73
CA GLN A 38 7.08 2.39 4.89
C GLN A 38 6.64 2.05 3.47
N GLN A 39 5.45 2.52 3.09
CA GLN A 39 4.91 2.44 1.75
C GLN A 39 5.93 2.98 0.71
N PRO A 40 6.22 2.25 -0.39
CA PRO A 40 7.31 2.62 -1.32
C PRO A 40 6.85 3.36 -2.59
N TYR A 41 5.56 3.54 -2.82
CA TYR A 41 5.02 4.07 -4.08
C TYR A 41 4.78 5.58 -4.02
N PRO A 42 5.42 6.38 -4.89
CA PRO A 42 5.20 7.82 -4.94
C PRO A 42 3.87 8.22 -5.59
N ALA A 43 3.28 7.34 -6.41
CA ALA A 43 1.99 7.58 -7.04
C ALA A 43 0.85 7.30 -6.05
N GLU A 44 -0.05 8.27 -5.85
CA GLU A 44 -1.11 8.19 -4.84
C GLU A 44 -2.02 6.97 -5.03
N VAL A 45 -2.32 6.60 -6.27
CA VAL A 45 -3.18 5.45 -6.57
C VAL A 45 -2.52 4.12 -6.16
N LEU A 46 -1.20 3.99 -6.37
CA LEU A 46 -0.44 2.81 -5.92
C LEU A 46 -0.23 2.83 -4.40
N ALA A 47 -0.08 4.01 -3.80
CA ALA A 47 -0.04 4.17 -2.36
C ALA A 47 -1.33 3.71 -1.70
N ALA A 48 -2.47 4.18 -2.18
CA ALA A 48 -3.78 3.77 -1.68
C ALA A 48 -3.99 2.24 -1.79
N ALA A 49 -3.57 1.62 -2.90
CA ALA A 49 -3.65 0.17 -3.04
C ALA A 49 -2.78 -0.58 -2.02
N TRP A 50 -1.56 -0.10 -1.77
CA TRP A 50 -0.67 -0.66 -0.76
C TRP A 50 -1.25 -0.48 0.65
N GLU A 51 -1.75 0.70 0.98
CA GLU A 51 -2.33 1.02 2.29
C GLU A 51 -3.56 0.15 2.58
N ALA A 52 -4.44 -0.04 1.59
CA ALA A 52 -5.57 -0.96 1.71
C ALA A 52 -5.13 -2.40 2.01
N GLY A 53 -4.10 -2.88 1.31
CA GLY A 53 -3.52 -4.19 1.60
C GLY A 53 -2.96 -4.27 3.03
N TRP A 54 -2.24 -3.23 3.46
CA TRP A 54 -1.67 -3.16 4.81
C TRP A 54 -2.74 -3.22 5.88
N ASP A 55 -3.84 -2.47 5.73
CA ASP A 55 -4.96 -2.48 6.68
C ASP A 55 -5.54 -3.89 6.84
N ASP A 56 -5.82 -4.59 5.74
CA ASP A 56 -6.34 -5.96 5.75
C ASP A 56 -5.34 -6.95 6.39
N GLY A 57 -4.04 -6.80 6.12
CA GLY A 57 -3.00 -7.64 6.71
C GLY A 57 -2.80 -7.38 8.20
N ASN A 58 -2.86 -6.11 8.62
CA ASN A 58 -2.72 -5.70 10.01
C ASN A 58 -3.93 -6.13 10.85
N GLU A 59 -5.14 -6.14 10.26
CA GLU A 59 -6.31 -6.71 10.92
C GLU A 59 -6.09 -8.18 11.29
N GLN A 60 -5.56 -8.98 10.35
CA GLN A 60 -5.21 -10.38 10.61
C GLN A 60 -4.13 -10.51 11.68
N PHE A 61 -3.06 -9.71 11.61
CA PHE A 61 -2.00 -9.70 12.63
C PHE A 61 -2.54 -9.43 14.04
N GLU A 62 -3.41 -8.43 14.19
CA GLU A 62 -4.02 -8.09 15.48
C GLU A 62 -5.01 -9.16 15.96
N GLN A 63 -5.79 -9.79 15.05
CA GLN A 63 -6.63 -10.93 15.40
C GLN A 63 -5.80 -12.11 15.92
N HIS A 64 -4.67 -12.42 15.27
CA HIS A 64 -3.75 -13.46 15.71
C HIS A 64 -3.17 -13.15 17.11
N LYS A 65 -2.72 -11.91 17.36
CA LYS A 65 -2.22 -11.49 18.67
C LYS A 65 -3.27 -11.63 19.78
N ARG A 66 -4.52 -11.22 19.53
CA ARG A 66 -5.61 -11.32 20.50
C ARG A 66 -5.97 -12.76 20.86
N ARG A 67 -5.84 -13.69 19.90
CA ARG A 67 -6.12 -15.11 20.12
C ARG A 67 -4.99 -15.84 20.87
N SER A 68 -3.79 -15.27 20.87
CA SER A 68 -2.61 -15.85 21.51
C SER A 68 -2.28 -15.22 22.88
N ALA A 69 -3.06 -14.23 23.32
CA ALA A 69 -2.98 -13.61 24.65
C ALA A 69 -3.96 -14.29 25.61
#